data_AF-A0A7W1F463-F1
#
_entry.id   AF-A0A7W1F463-F1
#
_cell.length_a   1.000
_cell.length_b   1.000
_cell.length_c   1.000
_cell.angle_alpha   90.00
_cell.angle_beta   90.00
_cell.angle_gamma   90.00
#
_symmetry.space_group_name_H-M   'P 1'
#
loop_
_entity.id
_entity.type
_entity.pdbx_description
1 polymer ?
#
loop_
_entity_poly.entity_id
_entity_poly.type
_entity_poly.pdbx_seq_one_letter_code
_entity_poly.pdbx_strand_id
1 'polypeptide(L)'
;MATMTRCEPFRDSLPLLARPPELRARAATDGYLLLRGLLPRDDVLSMRALVLAHCRSAGWTDVEAPMLSGRVLAGSPPILEGQSEAWACFYRLLYSRRELHAFNQHPALLAACAALFDAPVLAHPRLIARVMFPGTARWTTPPHQDCFYIGGTAQTWTAWIPLGDCPAELGGLAIAAGSHRLGPQPVKPAEGAGGHGVAADESLRWVADDFSAGDVLLFHSWTIHQARDNRSEDRLRLSCDFRYQDAREPVSADSLHPHYRGPGMEWSDVHAAWPADEPLRDYWQRMALQVV
;
A
#
# COMPACT_ATOMS: atom_id res chain seq x y z
N MET A 1 10.60 18.17 9.39
CA MET A 1 10.25 17.54 8.10
C MET A 1 11.06 18.21 7.02
N ALA A 2 11.86 17.44 6.28
CA ALA A 2 12.54 17.98 5.10
C ALA A 2 11.47 18.29 4.05
N THR A 3 11.33 19.57 3.70
CA THR A 3 10.49 20.00 2.58
C THR A 3 11.12 19.52 1.28
N MET A 4 10.75 18.32 0.83
CA MET A 4 11.14 17.79 -0.48
C MET A 4 10.60 18.70 -1.58
N THR A 5 11.40 19.70 -1.94
CA THR A 5 11.00 20.79 -2.85
C THR A 5 11.31 20.44 -4.30
N ARG A 6 12.05 19.35 -4.57
CA ARG A 6 12.36 18.87 -5.93
C ARG A 6 12.19 17.37 -6.03
N CYS A 7 11.12 16.95 -6.71
CA CYS A 7 10.94 15.57 -7.16
C CYS A 7 10.92 15.56 -8.70
N GLU A 8 11.58 14.58 -9.29
CA GLU A 8 11.42 14.26 -10.71
C GLU A 8 10.10 13.48 -10.94
N PRO A 9 9.49 13.54 -12.14
CA PRO A 9 8.33 12.71 -12.42
C PRO A 9 8.71 11.23 -12.51
N PHE A 10 7.75 10.35 -12.20
CA PHE A 10 7.91 8.92 -12.40
C PHE A 10 8.03 8.59 -13.90
N ARG A 11 8.71 7.49 -14.21
CA ARG A 11 8.71 6.92 -15.56
C ARG A 11 7.69 5.79 -15.64
N ASP A 12 6.74 5.90 -16.57
CA ASP A 12 5.81 4.82 -16.82
C ASP A 12 6.56 3.59 -17.36
N SER A 13 6.32 2.46 -16.71
CA SER A 13 6.94 1.17 -16.95
C SER A 13 5.93 0.14 -17.47
N LEU A 14 4.64 0.49 -17.63
CA LEU A 14 3.62 -0.41 -18.18
C LEU A 14 4.04 -1.03 -19.52
N PRO A 15 4.60 -0.28 -20.51
CA PRO A 15 5.01 -0.86 -21.78
C PRO A 15 6.17 -1.86 -21.68
N LEU A 16 6.83 -1.96 -20.52
CA LEU A 16 7.89 -2.94 -20.28
C LEU A 16 7.34 -4.29 -19.83
N LEU A 17 6.06 -4.41 -19.42
CA LEU A 17 5.45 -5.70 -19.09
C LEU A 17 5.50 -6.70 -20.27
N ALA A 18 5.43 -6.20 -21.50
CA ALA A 18 5.60 -7.00 -22.72
C ALA A 18 7.07 -7.39 -23.02
N ARG A 19 8.03 -6.86 -22.24
CA ARG A 19 9.48 -7.10 -22.38
C ARG A 19 10.09 -7.38 -20.99
N PRO A 20 9.79 -8.54 -20.37
CA PRO A 20 10.18 -8.81 -18.98
C PRO A 20 11.67 -8.61 -18.67
N PRO A 21 12.64 -8.94 -19.55
CA PRO A 21 14.05 -8.62 -19.29
C PRO A 21 14.32 -7.11 -19.12
N GLU A 22 13.68 -6.25 -19.91
CA GLU A 22 13.81 -4.79 -19.79
C GLU A 22 13.07 -4.25 -18.55
N LEU A 23 11.91 -4.82 -18.21
CA LEU A 23 11.20 -4.52 -16.95
C LEU A 23 12.10 -4.80 -15.74
N ARG A 24 12.74 -5.97 -15.71
CA ARG A 24 13.67 -6.35 -14.63
C ARG A 24 14.91 -5.46 -14.60
N ALA A 25 15.46 -5.08 -15.76
CA ALA A 25 16.58 -4.14 -15.82
C ALA A 25 16.21 -2.74 -15.28
N ARG A 26 14.99 -2.26 -15.60
CA ARG A 26 14.42 -1.03 -15.05
C ARG A 26 14.28 -1.13 -13.53
N ALA A 27 13.65 -2.20 -13.05
CA ALA A 27 13.46 -2.48 -11.63
C ALA A 27 14.79 -2.53 -10.86
N ALA A 28 15.80 -3.20 -11.39
CA ALA A 28 17.13 -3.28 -10.80
C ALA A 28 17.84 -1.92 -10.73
N THR A 29 17.59 -1.04 -11.70
CA THR A 29 18.19 0.30 -11.77
C THR A 29 17.50 1.28 -10.84
N ASP A 30 16.17 1.37 -10.91
CA ASP A 30 15.40 2.44 -10.29
C ASP A 30 14.79 2.03 -8.94
N GLY A 31 14.68 0.72 -8.64
CA GLY A 31 14.09 0.23 -7.38
C GLY A 31 12.57 0.39 -7.30
N TYR A 32 11.95 0.86 -8.37
CA TYR A 32 10.51 1.01 -8.52
C TYR A 32 10.08 0.80 -9.97
N LEU A 33 8.78 0.57 -10.16
CA LEU A 33 8.07 0.53 -11.44
C LEU A 33 6.72 1.24 -11.24
N LEU A 34 6.48 2.35 -11.92
CA LEU A 34 5.14 2.91 -12.04
C LEU A 34 4.46 2.25 -13.23
N LEU A 35 3.34 1.58 -13.02
CA LEU A 35 2.54 0.93 -14.06
C LEU A 35 1.24 1.72 -14.20
N ARG A 36 1.20 2.69 -15.12
CA ARG A 36 0.02 3.56 -15.28
C ARG A 36 -1.15 2.78 -15.86
N GLY A 37 -2.34 2.89 -15.27
CA GLY A 37 -3.55 2.21 -15.74
C GLY A 37 -3.46 0.68 -15.80
N LEU A 38 -2.63 0.05 -14.97
CA LEU A 38 -2.53 -1.42 -14.91
C LEU A 38 -3.85 -2.08 -14.54
N LEU A 39 -4.57 -1.49 -13.57
CA LEU A 39 -5.84 -1.99 -13.09
C LEU A 39 -6.99 -1.33 -13.85
N PRO A 40 -8.07 -2.08 -14.16
CA PRO A 40 -9.30 -1.47 -14.63
C PRO A 40 -9.79 -0.41 -13.64
N ARG A 41 -10.11 0.78 -14.16
CA ARG A 41 -10.56 1.91 -13.34
C ARG A 41 -11.76 1.55 -12.47
N ASP A 42 -12.70 0.78 -13.02
CA ASP A 42 -13.93 0.41 -12.32
C ASP A 42 -13.67 -0.52 -11.13
N ASP A 43 -12.67 -1.39 -11.19
CA ASP A 43 -12.29 -2.25 -10.06
C ASP A 43 -11.71 -1.41 -8.91
N VAL A 44 -10.87 -0.43 -9.26
CA VAL A 44 -10.30 0.53 -8.29
C VAL A 44 -11.40 1.39 -7.66
N LEU A 45 -12.35 1.88 -8.46
CA LEU A 45 -13.46 2.69 -7.96
C LEU A 45 -14.48 1.88 -7.16
N SER A 46 -14.64 0.58 -7.45
CA SER A 46 -15.45 -0.33 -6.64
C SER A 46 -14.81 -0.54 -5.26
N MET A 47 -13.49 -0.73 -5.19
CA MET A 47 -12.76 -0.79 -3.92
C MET A 47 -12.83 0.54 -3.16
N ARG A 48 -12.72 1.68 -3.87
CA ARG A 48 -12.95 3.00 -3.29
C ARG A 48 -14.34 3.12 -2.66
N ALA A 49 -15.38 2.70 -3.38
CA ALA A 49 -16.76 2.74 -2.90
C ALA A 49 -16.93 1.91 -1.62
N LEU A 50 -16.35 0.71 -1.56
CA LEU A 50 -16.37 -0.15 -0.38
C LEU A 50 -15.75 0.54 0.84
N VAL A 51 -14.55 1.09 0.69
CA VAL A 51 -13.85 1.81 1.78
C VAL A 51 -14.67 3.01 2.24
N LEU A 52 -15.18 3.82 1.31
CA LEU A 52 -15.96 5.02 1.63
C LEU A 52 -17.33 4.71 2.25
N ALA A 53 -17.95 3.59 1.88
CA ALA A 53 -19.16 3.12 2.55
C ALA A 53 -18.90 2.86 4.04
N HIS A 54 -17.79 2.18 4.37
CA HIS A 54 -17.38 1.98 5.76
C HIS A 54 -17.01 3.29 6.47
N CYS A 55 -16.31 4.22 5.81
CA CYS A 55 -16.03 5.55 6.37
C CYS A 55 -17.34 6.32 6.65
N ARG A 56 -18.34 6.23 5.75
CA ARG A 56 -19.63 6.89 5.92
C ARG A 56 -20.43 6.28 7.06
N SER A 57 -20.48 4.94 7.17
CA SER A 57 -21.10 4.26 8.32
C SER A 57 -20.43 4.61 9.64
N ALA A 58 -19.12 4.91 9.63
CA ALA A 58 -18.39 5.40 10.79
C ALA A 58 -18.57 6.91 11.08
N GLY A 59 -19.33 7.63 10.23
CA GLY A 59 -19.61 9.06 10.39
C GLY A 59 -18.47 9.99 9.97
N TRP A 60 -17.50 9.52 9.17
CA TRP A 60 -16.28 10.28 8.85
C TRP A 60 -16.40 11.15 7.60
N THR A 61 -17.34 10.82 6.71
CA THR A 61 -17.55 11.53 5.45
C THR A 61 -18.91 12.22 5.43
N ASP A 62 -18.96 13.42 4.85
CA ASP A 62 -20.18 14.22 4.68
C ASP A 62 -21.21 13.47 3.85
N VAL A 63 -22.40 13.20 4.40
CA VAL A 63 -23.47 12.41 3.77
C VAL A 63 -24.13 13.09 2.56
N GLU A 64 -24.10 14.42 2.52
CA GLU A 64 -24.71 15.23 1.45
C GLU A 64 -23.81 15.30 0.22
N ALA A 65 -22.50 15.07 0.38
CA ALA A 65 -21.57 14.99 -0.74
C ALA A 65 -21.66 13.64 -1.48
N PRO A 66 -21.34 13.59 -2.79
CA PRO A 66 -21.23 12.34 -3.53
C PRO A 66 -20.26 11.38 -2.82
N MET A 67 -20.68 10.12 -2.59
CA MET A 67 -19.91 9.16 -1.79
C MET A 67 -18.46 9.03 -2.27
N LEU A 68 -18.25 8.90 -3.59
CA LEU A 68 -16.91 8.75 -4.17
C LEU A 68 -16.01 9.99 -4.04
N SER A 69 -16.54 11.16 -3.69
CA SER A 69 -15.71 12.34 -3.43
C SER A 69 -14.79 12.14 -2.23
N GLY A 70 -15.18 11.30 -1.27
CA GLY A 70 -14.45 11.11 -0.01
C GLY A 70 -14.35 12.39 0.81
N ARG A 71 -15.31 13.32 0.65
CA ARG A 71 -15.38 14.55 1.43
C ARG A 71 -15.58 14.23 2.90
N VAL A 72 -14.69 14.72 3.75
CA VAL A 72 -14.78 14.56 5.20
C VAL A 72 -15.95 15.35 5.78
N LEU A 73 -16.54 14.85 6.86
CA LEU A 73 -17.59 15.58 7.57
C LEU A 73 -17.01 16.84 8.22
N ALA A 74 -17.55 18.00 7.86
CA ALA A 74 -17.07 19.29 8.36
C ALA A 74 -17.06 19.35 9.89
N GLY A 75 -15.98 19.90 10.46
CA GLY A 75 -15.80 20.02 11.92
C GLY A 75 -15.46 18.73 12.66
N SER A 76 -15.37 17.59 11.97
CA SER A 76 -14.96 16.32 12.61
C SER A 76 -13.44 16.27 12.79
N PRO A 77 -12.93 15.82 13.95
CA PRO A 77 -11.50 15.61 14.14
C PRO A 77 -11.00 14.48 13.22
N PRO A 78 -9.74 14.53 12.77
CA PRO A 78 -9.18 13.46 11.95
C PRO A 78 -9.08 12.16 12.74
N ILE A 79 -9.36 11.04 12.06
CA ILE A 79 -9.15 9.70 12.64
C ILE A 79 -7.77 9.20 12.22
N LEU A 80 -6.95 8.89 13.21
CA LEU A 80 -5.57 8.43 13.01
C LEU A 80 -5.47 6.90 13.13
N GLU A 81 -4.66 6.31 12.25
CA GLU A 81 -4.38 4.88 12.19
C GLU A 81 -3.85 4.36 13.54
N GLY A 82 -4.51 3.36 14.11
CA GLY A 82 -4.14 2.72 15.37
C GLY A 82 -4.38 3.55 16.65
N GLN A 83 -5.00 4.73 16.58
CA GLN A 83 -5.09 5.65 17.74
C GLN A 83 -6.45 5.65 18.46
N SER A 84 -7.46 4.93 17.97
CA SER A 84 -8.80 4.94 18.57
C SER A 84 -9.57 3.64 18.34
N GLU A 85 -10.54 3.36 19.21
CA GLU A 85 -11.49 2.24 19.03
C GLU A 85 -12.35 2.42 17.78
N ALA A 86 -12.70 3.67 17.45
CA ALA A 86 -13.44 3.98 16.22
C ALA A 86 -12.66 3.53 14.98
N TRP A 87 -11.35 3.82 14.93
CA TRP A 87 -10.47 3.33 13.88
C TRP A 87 -10.35 1.81 13.88
N ALA A 88 -10.15 1.18 15.05
CA ALA A 88 -10.01 -0.27 15.17
C ALA A 88 -11.28 -1.04 14.74
N CYS A 89 -12.46 -0.52 15.06
CA CYS A 89 -13.74 -1.06 14.60
C CYS A 89 -13.88 -0.97 13.07
N PHE A 90 -13.65 0.23 12.51
CA PHE A 90 -13.63 0.42 11.06
C PHE A 90 -12.66 -0.54 10.35
N TYR A 91 -11.44 -0.64 10.88
CA TYR A 91 -10.39 -1.44 10.24
C TYR A 91 -10.72 -2.93 10.25
N ARG A 92 -11.21 -3.47 11.37
CA ARG A 92 -11.70 -4.87 11.45
C ARG A 92 -12.79 -5.16 10.43
N LEU A 93 -13.77 -4.26 10.31
CA LEU A 93 -14.87 -4.42 9.35
C LEU A 93 -14.35 -4.42 7.92
N LEU A 94 -13.50 -3.46 7.55
CA LEU A 94 -12.91 -3.40 6.21
C LEU A 94 -12.01 -4.62 5.93
N TYR A 95 -11.20 -5.05 6.90
CA TYR A 95 -10.29 -6.17 6.74
C TYR A 95 -11.01 -7.51 6.54
N SER A 96 -12.19 -7.67 7.15
CA SER A 96 -13.04 -8.85 6.96
C SER A 96 -13.78 -8.87 5.61
N ARG A 97 -13.61 -7.87 4.74
CA ARG A 97 -14.23 -7.86 3.42
C ARG A 97 -13.46 -8.73 2.43
N ARG A 98 -14.11 -9.78 1.93
CA ARG A 98 -13.58 -10.67 0.88
C ARG A 98 -13.11 -9.90 -0.36
N GLU A 99 -13.76 -8.78 -0.68
CA GLU A 99 -13.41 -7.90 -1.79
C GLU A 99 -12.00 -7.30 -1.63
N LEU A 100 -11.58 -6.92 -0.42
CA LEU A 100 -10.24 -6.38 -0.16
C LEU A 100 -9.16 -7.43 -0.44
N HIS A 101 -9.41 -8.68 -0.03
CA HIS A 101 -8.51 -9.80 -0.27
C HIS A 101 -8.48 -10.22 -1.74
N ALA A 102 -9.64 -10.18 -2.41
CA ALA A 102 -9.71 -10.42 -3.85
C ALA A 102 -8.95 -9.35 -4.65
N PHE A 103 -8.95 -8.10 -4.19
CA PHE A 103 -8.20 -7.02 -4.84
C PHE A 103 -6.69 -7.20 -4.75
N ASN A 104 -6.17 -7.73 -3.63
CA ASN A 104 -4.77 -8.17 -3.52
C ASN A 104 -4.43 -9.35 -4.46
N GLN A 105 -5.43 -10.12 -4.84
CA GLN A 105 -5.29 -11.27 -5.75
C GLN A 105 -5.65 -10.93 -7.20
N HIS A 106 -5.74 -9.63 -7.53
CA HIS A 106 -6.16 -9.21 -8.86
C HIS A 106 -5.22 -9.77 -9.94
N PRO A 107 -5.73 -10.42 -11.00
CA PRO A 107 -4.90 -11.10 -12.00
C PRO A 107 -3.81 -10.22 -12.63
N ALA A 108 -4.11 -8.94 -12.88
CA ALA A 108 -3.12 -8.01 -13.43
C ALA A 108 -1.95 -7.71 -12.47
N LEU A 109 -2.19 -7.69 -11.14
CA LEU A 109 -1.12 -7.53 -10.15
C LEU A 109 -0.23 -8.76 -10.12
N LEU A 110 -0.85 -9.94 -10.06
CA LEU A 110 -0.13 -11.22 -10.06
C LEU A 110 0.67 -11.41 -11.34
N ALA A 111 0.12 -11.05 -12.50
CA ALA A 111 0.81 -11.11 -13.79
C ALA A 111 2.01 -10.15 -13.86
N ALA A 112 1.86 -8.90 -13.37
CA ALA A 112 2.96 -7.94 -13.30
C ALA A 112 4.08 -8.43 -12.36
N CYS A 113 3.73 -8.99 -11.20
CA CYS A 113 4.69 -9.57 -10.26
C CYS A 113 5.36 -10.82 -10.85
N ALA A 114 4.63 -11.69 -11.55
CA ALA A 114 5.20 -12.86 -12.21
C ALA A 114 6.22 -12.48 -13.28
N ALA A 115 5.94 -11.44 -14.08
CA ALA A 115 6.89 -10.91 -15.07
C ALA A 115 8.14 -10.32 -14.41
N LEU A 116 7.96 -9.65 -13.26
CA LEU A 116 9.06 -9.05 -12.49
C LEU A 116 9.94 -10.12 -11.82
N PHE A 117 9.36 -11.16 -11.23
CA PHE A 117 10.09 -12.17 -10.48
C PHE A 117 10.62 -13.32 -11.34
N ASP A 118 9.98 -13.58 -12.49
CA ASP A 118 10.24 -14.78 -13.29
C ASP A 118 10.07 -16.07 -12.47
N ALA A 119 9.04 -16.06 -11.62
CA ALA A 119 8.85 -17.04 -10.55
C ALA A 119 7.37 -17.12 -10.12
N PRO A 120 6.99 -18.20 -9.40
CA PRO A 120 5.70 -18.25 -8.71
C PRO A 120 5.58 -17.09 -7.71
N VAL A 121 4.44 -16.40 -7.71
CA VAL A 121 4.21 -15.23 -6.87
C VAL A 121 3.53 -15.64 -5.57
N LEU A 122 4.10 -15.27 -4.44
CA LEU A 122 3.37 -15.16 -3.18
C LEU A 122 2.91 -13.71 -3.04
N ALA A 123 1.61 -13.47 -3.14
CA ALA A 123 1.02 -12.28 -2.53
C ALA A 123 0.98 -12.52 -1.01
N HIS A 124 1.36 -11.53 -0.22
CA HIS A 124 1.25 -11.65 1.24
C HIS A 124 -0.22 -11.53 1.63
N PRO A 125 -0.72 -12.34 2.58
CA PRO A 125 -2.08 -12.17 3.09
C PRO A 125 -2.18 -10.95 4.03
N ARG A 126 -1.06 -10.45 4.56
CA ARG A 126 -0.99 -9.19 5.29
C ARG A 126 -1.29 -8.01 4.37
N LEU A 127 -2.55 -7.57 4.38
CA LEU A 127 -3.02 -6.40 3.62
C LEU A 127 -2.87 -5.11 4.43
N ILE A 128 -2.67 -3.98 3.77
CA ILE A 128 -2.84 -2.66 4.39
C ILE A 128 -3.76 -1.83 3.51
N ALA A 129 -4.83 -1.29 4.09
CA ALA A 129 -5.71 -0.31 3.48
C ALA A 129 -5.65 0.97 4.32
N ARG A 130 -5.33 2.10 3.68
CA ARG A 130 -5.06 3.37 4.37
C ARG A 130 -6.15 4.38 4.07
N VAL A 131 -6.56 5.09 5.12
CA VAL A 131 -7.46 6.24 5.07
C VAL A 131 -6.74 7.42 5.70
N MET A 132 -6.29 8.36 4.88
CA MET A 132 -5.55 9.53 5.35
C MET A 132 -6.42 10.78 5.29
N PHE A 133 -6.68 11.36 6.45
CA PHE A 133 -7.42 12.61 6.59
C PHE A 133 -6.56 13.81 6.17
N PRO A 134 -7.19 14.92 5.74
CA PRO A 134 -6.48 16.18 5.59
C PRO A 134 -5.97 16.68 6.94
N GLY A 135 -4.90 17.48 6.93
CA GLY A 135 -4.35 18.09 8.15
C GLY A 135 -3.57 17.13 9.08
N THR A 136 -3.30 15.89 8.67
CA THR A 136 -2.58 14.90 9.47
C THR A 136 -1.10 14.76 9.08
N ALA A 137 -0.47 15.83 8.58
CA ALA A 137 0.90 15.80 8.05
C ALA A 137 1.89 15.14 9.03
N ARG A 138 1.85 15.48 10.33
CA ARG A 138 2.72 14.89 11.38
C ARG A 138 2.61 13.37 11.53
N TRP A 139 1.55 12.78 11.00
CA TRP A 139 1.25 11.35 11.09
C TRP A 139 1.49 10.59 9.78
N THR A 140 2.02 11.26 8.74
CA THR A 140 2.42 10.60 7.51
C THR A 140 3.64 9.71 7.74
N THR A 141 3.76 8.64 6.96
CA THR A 141 4.88 7.72 7.08
C THR A 141 6.18 8.42 6.68
N PRO A 142 7.19 8.51 7.57
CA PRO A 142 8.47 9.15 7.28
C PRO A 142 9.27 8.33 6.25
N PRO A 143 10.43 8.83 5.76
CA PRO A 143 11.34 8.02 4.97
C PRO A 143 11.68 6.72 5.68
N HIS A 144 11.40 5.58 5.04
CA HIS A 144 11.64 4.24 5.60
C HIS A 144 11.89 3.21 4.49
N GLN A 145 12.25 1.99 4.90
CA GLN A 145 12.34 0.81 4.05
C GLN A 145 11.40 -0.26 4.61
N ASP A 146 10.61 -0.90 3.75
CA ASP A 146 9.63 -1.91 4.15
C ASP A 146 10.28 -3.14 4.78
N CYS A 147 11.55 -3.43 4.44
CA CYS A 147 12.25 -4.63 4.93
C CYS A 147 12.29 -4.73 6.45
N PHE A 148 12.30 -3.58 7.15
CA PHE A 148 12.29 -3.54 8.61
C PHE A 148 10.99 -4.09 9.21
N TYR A 149 9.86 -3.84 8.56
CA TYR A 149 8.54 -4.25 9.04
C TYR A 149 8.09 -5.60 8.49
N ILE A 150 8.47 -5.92 7.25
CA ILE A 150 7.98 -7.10 6.53
C ILE A 150 8.86 -8.34 6.80
N GLY A 151 10.18 -8.16 6.90
CA GLY A 151 11.12 -9.25 7.14
C GLY A 151 11.12 -10.33 6.05
N GLY A 152 11.71 -11.50 6.35
CA GLY A 152 11.87 -12.59 5.38
C GLY A 152 12.97 -12.27 4.37
N THR A 153 12.61 -12.12 3.10
CA THR A 153 13.53 -11.75 2.01
C THR A 153 13.52 -10.25 1.72
N ALA A 154 14.69 -9.70 1.39
CA ALA A 154 14.81 -8.35 0.84
C ALA A 154 14.13 -8.20 -0.52
N GLN A 155 13.97 -9.31 -1.25
CA GLN A 155 13.40 -9.36 -2.60
C GLN A 155 11.86 -9.22 -2.61
N THR A 156 11.26 -8.83 -1.49
CA THR A 156 9.84 -8.47 -1.44
C THR A 156 9.61 -7.14 -2.14
N TRP A 157 8.51 -7.02 -2.87
CA TRP A 157 8.06 -5.80 -3.53
C TRP A 157 6.71 -5.37 -2.99
N THR A 158 6.56 -4.08 -2.76
CA THR A 158 5.30 -3.46 -2.33
C THR A 158 4.60 -2.85 -3.54
N ALA A 159 3.31 -3.14 -3.71
CA ALA A 159 2.40 -2.46 -4.61
C ALA A 159 1.60 -1.42 -3.81
N TRP A 160 1.80 -0.15 -4.12
CA TRP A 160 0.95 0.93 -3.64
C TRP A 160 -0.05 1.33 -4.72
N ILE A 161 -1.32 1.37 -4.35
CA ILE A 161 -2.46 1.56 -5.27
C ILE A 161 -3.37 2.65 -4.70
N PRO A 162 -3.48 3.83 -5.33
CA PRO A 162 -4.47 4.82 -4.92
C PRO A 162 -5.86 4.32 -5.30
N LEU A 163 -6.81 4.40 -4.37
CA LEU A 163 -8.20 4.01 -4.62
C LEU A 163 -8.96 5.19 -5.19
N GLY A 164 -8.57 5.65 -6.39
CA GLY A 164 -9.09 6.85 -7.05
C GLY A 164 -7.98 7.69 -7.66
N ASP A 165 -8.36 8.79 -8.32
CA ASP A 165 -7.38 9.79 -8.76
C ASP A 165 -6.74 10.43 -7.52
N CYS A 166 -5.41 10.56 -7.55
CA CYS A 166 -4.62 11.08 -6.44
C CYS A 166 -3.67 12.17 -6.97
N PRO A 167 -4.17 13.40 -7.17
CA PRO A 167 -3.32 14.56 -7.40
C PRO A 167 -2.36 14.80 -6.23
N ALA A 168 -1.25 15.52 -6.48
CA ALA A 168 -0.18 15.79 -5.52
C ALA A 168 -0.64 16.48 -4.23
N GLU A 169 -1.79 17.14 -4.23
CA GLU A 169 -2.43 17.73 -3.05
C GLU A 169 -3.04 16.69 -2.11
N LEU A 170 -3.48 15.51 -2.60
CA LEU A 170 -4.00 14.44 -1.76
C LEU A 170 -2.91 13.62 -1.06
N GLY A 171 -1.65 13.81 -1.43
CA GLY A 171 -0.53 13.15 -0.75
C GLY A 171 -0.35 11.69 -1.18
N GLY A 172 0.19 11.50 -2.40
CA GLY A 172 0.66 10.21 -2.90
C GLY A 172 1.97 9.75 -2.24
N LEU A 173 2.75 8.92 -2.94
CA LEU A 173 4.07 8.49 -2.47
C LEU A 173 5.22 9.23 -3.18
N ALA A 174 6.32 9.41 -2.45
CA ALA A 174 7.61 9.79 -3.00
C ALA A 174 8.60 8.64 -2.83
N ILE A 175 9.38 8.34 -3.88
CA ILE A 175 10.38 7.28 -3.92
C ILE A 175 11.76 7.89 -4.11
N ALA A 176 12.76 7.48 -3.32
CA ALA A 176 14.16 7.75 -3.62
C ALA A 176 14.65 6.72 -4.65
N ALA A 177 14.61 7.07 -5.93
CA ALA A 177 14.93 6.17 -7.03
C ALA A 177 16.37 5.64 -6.92
N GLY A 178 16.51 4.31 -6.99
CA GLY A 178 17.79 3.61 -6.94
C GLY A 178 18.38 3.44 -5.54
N SER A 179 17.69 3.90 -4.48
CA SER A 179 18.15 3.82 -3.08
C SER A 179 18.19 2.40 -2.54
N HIS A 180 17.46 1.45 -3.12
CA HIS A 180 17.52 0.03 -2.75
C HIS A 180 18.92 -0.57 -2.90
N ARG A 181 19.74 -0.02 -3.79
CA ARG A 181 21.14 -0.44 -4.01
C ARG A 181 22.08 -0.02 -2.88
N LEU A 182 21.62 0.85 -1.97
CA LEU A 182 22.36 1.22 -0.76
C LEU A 182 22.24 0.15 0.33
N GLY A 183 21.41 -0.87 0.14
CA GLY A 183 21.12 -1.90 1.14
C GLY A 183 20.23 -1.37 2.28
N PRO A 184 20.04 -2.18 3.34
CA PRO A 184 19.26 -1.78 4.50
C PRO A 184 19.96 -0.63 5.24
N GLN A 185 19.23 0.43 5.49
CA GLN A 185 19.71 1.62 6.18
C GLN A 185 19.48 1.52 7.69
N PRO A 186 20.31 2.18 8.52
CA PRO A 186 20.08 2.25 9.96
C PRO A 186 18.71 2.86 10.29
N VAL A 187 17.93 2.11 11.07
CA VAL A 187 16.60 2.52 11.51
C VAL A 187 16.71 3.40 12.76
N LYS A 188 15.93 4.46 12.81
CA LYS A 188 15.83 5.39 13.94
C LYS A 188 14.37 5.66 14.31
N PRO A 189 14.06 6.00 15.57
CA PRO A 189 12.74 6.48 15.95
C PRO A 189 12.34 7.70 15.11
N ALA A 190 11.07 7.77 14.72
CA ALA A 190 10.51 8.89 13.98
C ALA A 190 9.01 9.06 14.31
N GLU A 191 8.51 10.30 14.20
CA GLU A 191 7.07 10.56 14.23
C GLU A 191 6.41 10.05 12.94
N GLY A 192 5.18 9.54 13.04
CA GLY A 192 4.41 9.03 11.91
C GLY A 192 4.03 7.56 12.02
N ALA A 193 3.29 7.06 11.04
CA ALA A 193 2.91 5.65 10.95
C ALA A 193 4.16 4.75 10.99
N GLY A 194 4.12 3.68 11.78
CA GLY A 194 5.24 2.74 11.96
C GLY A 194 6.31 3.17 12.97
N GLY A 195 6.31 4.42 13.45
CA GLY A 195 7.15 4.91 14.55
C GLY A 195 8.67 4.94 14.31
N HIS A 196 9.11 4.60 13.10
CA HIS A 196 10.51 4.52 12.74
C HIS A 196 10.72 5.06 11.33
N GLY A 197 11.96 5.45 11.03
CA GLY A 197 12.39 5.85 9.70
C GLY A 197 13.87 5.62 9.51
N VAL A 198 14.38 6.07 8.36
CA VAL A 198 15.79 6.02 7.99
C VAL A 198 16.29 7.44 7.72
N ALA A 199 17.61 7.61 7.68
CA ALA A 199 18.18 8.86 7.19
C ALA A 199 17.93 8.97 5.67
N ALA A 200 17.33 10.07 5.26
CA ALA A 200 17.13 10.38 3.85
C ALA A 200 17.14 11.91 3.71
N ASP A 201 17.86 12.41 2.72
CA ASP A 201 17.97 13.84 2.45
C ASP A 201 17.74 14.13 0.96
N GLU A 202 17.84 15.41 0.59
CA GLU A 202 17.58 15.92 -0.76
C GLU A 202 18.66 15.56 -1.79
N SER A 203 19.80 14.99 -1.36
CA SER A 203 20.84 14.49 -2.28
C SER A 203 20.41 13.21 -2.99
N LEU A 204 19.43 12.48 -2.43
CA LEU A 204 18.80 11.35 -3.09
C LEU A 204 17.94 11.83 -4.26
N ARG A 205 17.86 11.01 -5.31
CA ARG A 205 16.99 11.28 -6.46
C ARG A 205 15.54 10.93 -6.12
N TRP A 206 14.80 11.90 -5.59
CA TRP A 206 13.38 11.75 -5.29
C TRP A 206 12.53 11.84 -6.55
N VAL A 207 11.61 10.90 -6.70
CA VAL A 207 10.58 10.89 -7.74
C VAL A 207 9.19 10.86 -7.11
N ALA A 208 8.27 11.64 -7.66
CA ALA A 208 6.87 11.70 -7.25
C ALA A 208 6.04 12.28 -8.40
N ASP A 209 4.77 11.89 -8.49
CA ASP A 209 3.86 12.37 -9.54
C ASP A 209 2.41 12.32 -9.05
N ASP A 210 1.51 12.83 -9.88
CA ASP A 210 0.08 12.57 -9.77
C ASP A 210 -0.23 11.14 -10.24
N PHE A 211 -1.23 10.54 -9.61
CA PHE A 211 -1.73 9.21 -9.95
C PHE A 211 -3.18 9.29 -10.43
N SER A 212 -3.53 8.40 -11.34
CA SER A 212 -4.91 8.14 -11.75
C SER A 212 -5.41 6.82 -11.17
N ALA A 213 -6.73 6.70 -11.00
CA ALA A 213 -7.32 5.41 -10.62
C ALA A 213 -6.99 4.36 -11.70
N GLY A 214 -6.30 3.30 -11.29
CA GLY A 214 -5.75 2.26 -12.18
C GLY A 214 -4.22 2.16 -12.11
N ASP A 215 -3.54 3.23 -11.67
CA ASP A 215 -2.09 3.25 -11.52
C ASP A 215 -1.64 2.34 -10.36
N VAL A 216 -0.51 1.66 -10.56
CA VAL A 216 0.13 0.83 -9.52
C VAL A 216 1.61 1.21 -9.42
N LEU A 217 2.07 1.55 -8.23
CA LEU A 217 3.48 1.78 -7.95
C LEU A 217 4.08 0.55 -7.25
N LEU A 218 4.91 -0.21 -7.96
CA LEU A 218 5.70 -1.31 -7.38
C LEU A 218 7.06 -0.78 -6.93
N PHE A 219 7.54 -1.16 -5.75
CA PHE A 219 8.89 -0.84 -5.29
C PHE A 219 9.51 -1.91 -4.39
N HIS A 220 10.82 -2.04 -4.48
CA HIS A 220 11.61 -3.02 -3.73
C HIS A 220 11.61 -2.73 -2.22
N SER A 221 11.73 -3.76 -1.38
CA SER A 221 11.68 -3.64 0.09
C SER A 221 12.74 -2.70 0.69
N TRP A 222 13.89 -2.57 0.01
CA TRP A 222 14.96 -1.61 0.36
C TRP A 222 14.82 -0.24 -0.29
N THR A 223 13.82 0.01 -1.11
CA THR A 223 13.62 1.33 -1.69
C THR A 223 13.15 2.29 -0.60
N ILE A 224 13.95 3.32 -0.32
CA ILE A 224 13.58 4.38 0.61
C ILE A 224 12.40 5.14 -0.01
N HIS A 225 11.32 5.24 0.75
CA HIS A 225 10.11 5.93 0.33
C HIS A 225 9.41 6.60 1.51
N GLN A 226 8.53 7.55 1.20
CA GLN A 226 7.72 8.24 2.20
C GLN A 226 6.35 8.61 1.65
N ALA A 227 5.37 8.73 2.54
CA ALA A 227 4.09 9.33 2.21
C ALA A 227 4.24 10.85 2.05
N ARG A 228 3.52 11.44 1.09
CA ARG A 228 3.36 12.88 0.99
C ARG A 228 2.13 13.32 1.78
N ASP A 229 2.15 14.57 2.23
CA ASP A 229 1.07 15.12 3.03
C ASP A 229 -0.21 15.29 2.23
N ASN A 230 -1.34 14.88 2.83
CA ASN A 230 -2.66 15.26 2.35
C ASN A 230 -2.92 16.72 2.73
N ARG A 231 -2.75 17.60 1.75
CA ARG A 231 -2.91 19.06 1.82
C ARG A 231 -4.24 19.52 1.22
N SER A 232 -5.12 18.59 0.83
CA SER A 232 -6.47 18.96 0.44
C SER A 232 -7.23 19.56 1.61
N GLU A 233 -8.22 20.39 1.32
CA GLU A 233 -9.03 21.04 2.36
C GLU A 233 -9.90 20.02 3.10
N ASP A 234 -10.48 19.06 2.38
CA ASP A 234 -11.59 18.26 2.89
C ASP A 234 -11.70 16.85 2.30
N ARG A 235 -10.68 16.30 1.63
CA ARG A 235 -10.78 14.99 0.98
C ARG A 235 -9.90 13.94 1.63
N LEU A 236 -10.45 12.74 1.80
CA LEU A 236 -9.67 11.56 2.21
C LEU A 236 -8.76 11.07 1.07
N ARG A 237 -7.49 10.77 1.37
CA ARG A 237 -6.64 9.94 0.51
C ARG A 237 -6.79 8.49 0.90
N LEU A 238 -7.13 7.67 -0.08
CA LEU A 238 -7.36 6.24 0.08
C LEU A 238 -6.34 5.47 -0.74
N SER A 239 -5.74 4.44 -0.14
CA SER A 239 -4.82 3.56 -0.86
C SER A 239 -4.81 2.15 -0.27
N CYS A 240 -4.33 1.19 -1.06
CA CYS A 240 -3.92 -0.12 -0.60
C CYS A 240 -2.40 -0.29 -0.77
N ASP A 241 -1.79 -1.01 0.18
CA ASP A 241 -0.37 -1.34 0.17
C ASP A 241 -0.26 -2.88 0.33
N PHE A 242 0.11 -3.55 -0.75
CA PHE A 242 0.17 -5.01 -0.85
C PHE A 242 1.60 -5.48 -1.07
N ARG A 243 2.00 -6.64 -0.54
CA ARG A 243 3.36 -7.16 -0.66
C ARG A 243 3.38 -8.44 -1.48
N TYR A 244 4.40 -8.58 -2.32
CA TYR A 244 4.59 -9.72 -3.20
C TYR A 244 6.04 -10.15 -3.21
N GLN A 245 6.30 -11.45 -3.29
CA GLN A 245 7.65 -11.99 -3.44
C GLN A 245 7.63 -13.25 -4.32
N ASP A 246 8.81 -13.73 -4.73
CA ASP A 246 8.96 -15.11 -5.18
C ASP A 246 8.54 -16.05 -4.04
N ALA A 247 7.60 -16.96 -4.30
CA ALA A 247 7.08 -17.89 -3.30
C ALA A 247 8.14 -18.87 -2.77
N ARG A 248 9.29 -19.00 -3.46
CA ARG A 248 10.42 -19.84 -3.06
C ARG A 248 11.36 -19.14 -2.08
N GLU A 249 11.27 -17.83 -1.96
CA GLU A 249 12.08 -17.05 -1.01
C GLU A 249 11.53 -17.17 0.42
N PRO A 250 12.38 -16.99 1.46
CA PRO A 250 11.93 -16.96 2.84
C PRO A 250 10.87 -15.88 3.08
N VAL A 251 9.80 -16.22 3.78
CA VAL A 251 8.74 -15.29 4.23
C VAL A 251 8.73 -15.22 5.75
N SER A 252 8.68 -14.02 6.30
CA SER A 252 8.50 -13.82 7.75
C SER A 252 7.16 -14.38 8.20
N ALA A 253 7.15 -15.14 9.29
CA ALA A 253 5.91 -15.60 9.91
C ALA A 253 4.93 -14.44 10.21
N ASP A 254 5.44 -13.25 10.57
CA ASP A 254 4.60 -12.09 10.86
C ASP A 254 3.85 -11.54 9.63
N SER A 255 4.42 -11.74 8.44
CA SER A 255 3.83 -11.36 7.16
C SER A 255 2.71 -12.30 6.69
N LEU A 256 2.54 -13.45 7.37
CA LEU A 256 1.43 -14.38 7.15
C LEU A 256 0.24 -14.17 8.10
N HIS A 257 0.28 -13.09 8.89
CA HIS A 257 -0.80 -12.72 9.80
C HIS A 257 -1.43 -11.38 9.41
N PRO A 258 -2.64 -11.07 9.91
CA PRO A 258 -3.28 -9.80 9.66
C PRO A 258 -2.42 -8.62 10.13
N HIS A 259 -2.59 -7.45 9.50
CA HIS A 259 -1.73 -6.29 9.73
C HIS A 259 -1.71 -5.82 11.19
N TYR A 260 -2.87 -5.88 11.84
CA TYR A 260 -3.00 -5.68 13.28
C TYR A 260 -3.39 -6.99 13.93
N ARG A 261 -2.88 -7.24 15.14
CA ARG A 261 -3.23 -8.41 15.95
C ARG A 261 -4.10 -8.01 17.13
N GLY A 262 -4.89 -8.96 17.60
CA GLY A 262 -5.77 -8.78 18.75
C GLY A 262 -7.20 -9.23 18.48
N PRO A 263 -8.12 -9.01 19.43
CA PRO A 263 -9.48 -9.54 19.36
C PRO A 263 -10.23 -9.08 18.09
N GLY A 264 -10.70 -10.05 17.30
CA GLY A 264 -11.43 -9.78 16.05
C GLY A 264 -10.54 -9.55 14.83
N MET A 265 -9.24 -9.82 14.92
CA MET A 265 -8.27 -9.70 13.83
C MET A 265 -7.49 -11.00 13.59
N GLU A 266 -7.91 -12.14 14.13
CA GLU A 266 -7.34 -13.43 13.74
C GLU A 266 -7.96 -13.91 12.42
N TRP A 267 -7.28 -14.80 11.68
CA TRP A 267 -7.80 -15.28 10.39
C TRP A 267 -9.18 -15.93 10.49
N SER A 268 -9.47 -16.60 11.59
CA SER A 268 -10.81 -17.14 11.88
C SER A 268 -11.87 -16.05 11.99
N ASP A 269 -11.52 -14.89 12.55
CA ASP A 269 -12.43 -13.74 12.66
C ASP A 269 -12.62 -13.07 11.30
N VAL A 270 -11.52 -12.85 10.58
CA VAL A 270 -11.51 -12.22 9.24
C VAL A 270 -12.37 -13.02 8.25
N HIS A 271 -12.26 -14.35 8.28
CA HIS A 271 -13.00 -15.24 7.39
C HIS A 271 -14.38 -15.64 7.94
N ALA A 272 -14.80 -15.21 9.13
CA ALA A 272 -15.99 -15.74 9.81
C ALA A 272 -17.27 -15.67 8.96
N ALA A 273 -17.45 -14.59 8.21
CA ALA A 273 -18.63 -14.35 7.38
C ALA A 273 -18.48 -14.80 5.91
N TRP A 274 -17.33 -15.36 5.52
CA TRP A 274 -17.09 -15.75 4.12
C TRP A 274 -17.75 -17.10 3.82
N PRO A 275 -18.03 -17.44 2.55
CA PRO A 275 -18.38 -18.81 2.17
C PRO A 275 -17.28 -19.78 2.61
N ALA A 276 -17.65 -20.97 3.10
CA ALA A 276 -16.70 -21.95 3.61
C ALA A 276 -15.76 -22.50 2.53
N ASP A 277 -16.23 -22.53 1.28
CA ASP A 277 -15.52 -22.96 0.09
C ASP A 277 -14.81 -21.82 -0.65
N GLU A 278 -14.77 -20.61 -0.09
CA GLU A 278 -14.09 -19.45 -0.69
C GLU A 278 -12.60 -19.76 -0.90
N PRO A 279 -12.12 -19.80 -2.16
CA PRO A 279 -10.73 -20.16 -2.45
C PRO A 279 -9.71 -19.20 -1.85
N LEU A 280 -10.07 -17.96 -1.57
CA LEU A 280 -9.17 -16.99 -0.96
C LEU A 280 -8.90 -17.26 0.52
N ARG A 281 -9.71 -18.08 1.21
CA ARG A 281 -9.44 -18.46 2.59
C ARG A 281 -8.09 -19.16 2.67
N ASP A 282 -7.21 -18.62 3.51
CA ASP A 282 -5.95 -19.25 3.91
C ASP A 282 -5.09 -19.74 2.73
N TYR A 283 -5.16 -19.06 1.58
CA TYR A 283 -4.59 -19.58 0.33
C TYR A 283 -3.08 -19.83 0.40
N TRP A 284 -2.37 -19.01 1.17
CA TRP A 284 -0.94 -19.13 1.39
C TRP A 284 -0.57 -20.42 2.13
N GLN A 285 -1.48 -20.98 2.94
CA GLN A 285 -1.25 -22.25 3.65
C GLN A 285 -1.21 -23.45 2.69
N ARG A 286 -1.75 -23.30 1.47
CA ARG A 286 -1.67 -24.32 0.40
C ARG A 286 -0.41 -24.20 -0.44
N MET A 287 0.43 -23.21 -0.16
CA MET A 287 1.70 -23.00 -0.86
C MET A 287 2.85 -23.63 -0.07
N ALA A 288 3.85 -24.16 -0.78
CA ALA A 288 5.07 -24.66 -0.16
C ALA A 288 6.02 -23.48 0.16
N LEU A 289 5.80 -22.82 1.30
CA LEU A 289 6.54 -21.63 1.72
C LEU A 289 7.67 -21.96 2.70
N GLN A 290 8.79 -21.26 2.58
CA GLN A 290 9.86 -21.27 3.58
C GLN A 290 9.56 -20.18 4.63
N VAL A 291 8.87 -20.53 5.71
CA VAL A 291 8.54 -19.59 6.79
C VAL A 291 9.72 -19.45 7.75
N VAL A 292 10.12 -18.20 8.05
CA VAL A 292 11.22 -17.85 8.97
C VAL A 292 10.78 -16.89 10.08
#